data_AF-A0A6P8XT28-F1
#
_entry.id   AF-A0A6P8XT28-F1
#
_cell.length_a   1.000
_cell.length_b   1.000
_cell.length_c   1.000
_cell.angle_alpha   90.00
_cell.angle_beta   90.00
_cell.angle_gamma   90.00
#
_symmetry.space_group_name_H-M   'P 1'
#
loop_
_entity.id
_entity.type
_entity.pdbx_description
1 polymer ?
#
loop_
_entity_poly.entity_id
_entity_poly.type
_entity_poly.pdbx_seq_one_letter_code
_entity_poly.pdbx_strand_id
1 'polypeptide(L)'
;MLLSGNATSIRSVVVASQLLFTKADKKMAFWKSFGLPVVRADDEEAELVDPQSALRESCQTKGHIESLYNKYQECNDRVNGRSKTTETCVEELFDYVAELDHCVAHSLFSKLK
;
A
#
# COMPACT_ATOMS: atom_id res chain seq x y z
N MET A 1 20.89 -24.84 -29.08
CA MET A 1 19.97 -25.25 -30.17
C MET A 1 18.81 -24.28 -30.18
N LEU A 2 18.69 -23.55 -31.29
CA LEU A 2 17.59 -22.64 -31.60
C LEU A 2 16.29 -23.43 -31.67
N LEU A 3 15.23 -22.95 -31.01
CA LEU A 3 13.86 -23.26 -31.42
C LEU A 3 13.15 -21.95 -31.75
N SER A 4 13.19 -21.68 -33.05
CA SER A 4 12.35 -20.76 -33.81
C SER A 4 10.88 -21.12 -33.63
N GLY A 5 10.16 -20.33 -32.82
CA GLY A 5 8.69 -20.36 -32.72
C GLY A 5 8.08 -19.25 -33.59
N ASN A 6 7.31 -19.66 -34.59
CA ASN A 6 6.70 -18.83 -35.63
C ASN A 6 5.74 -17.75 -35.06
N ALA A 7 5.89 -16.50 -35.53
CA ALA A 7 5.18 -15.30 -35.09
C ALA A 7 3.65 -15.30 -35.33
N THR A 8 3.09 -16.34 -35.95
CA THR A 8 1.65 -16.46 -36.24
C THR A 8 0.82 -17.02 -35.09
N SER A 9 1.42 -17.60 -34.05
CA SER A 9 0.69 -18.14 -32.88
C SER A 9 0.36 -17.08 -31.82
N ILE A 10 1.17 -16.01 -31.73
CA ILE A 10 1.01 -14.96 -30.71
C ILE A 10 -0.22 -14.09 -30.98
N ARG A 11 -0.61 -13.92 -32.26
CA ARG A 11 -1.75 -13.07 -32.65
C ARG A 11 -3.11 -13.58 -32.13
N SER A 12 -3.31 -14.90 -32.03
CA SER A 12 -4.59 -15.46 -31.53
C SER A 12 -4.76 -15.28 -30.02
N VAL A 13 -3.68 -15.28 -29.24
CA VAL A 13 -3.75 -15.12 -27.78
C VAL A 13 -4.08 -13.67 -27.40
N VAL A 14 -3.57 -12.69 -28.16
CA VAL A 14 -3.86 -11.26 -27.92
C VAL A 14 -5.33 -10.93 -28.19
N VAL A 15 -5.96 -11.51 -29.23
CA VAL A 15 -7.38 -11.30 -29.53
C VAL A 15 -8.29 -11.85 -28.42
N ALA A 16 -7.93 -13.00 -27.83
CA ALA A 16 -8.66 -13.58 -26.70
C ALA A 16 -8.56 -12.71 -25.43
N SER A 17 -7.41 -12.07 -25.18
CA SER A 17 -7.26 -11.10 -24.09
C SER A 17 -8.04 -9.80 -24.32
N GLN A 18 -8.16 -9.31 -25.56
CA GLN A 18 -8.94 -8.11 -25.88
C GLN A 18 -10.45 -8.29 -25.59
N LEU A 19 -10.98 -9.51 -25.77
CA LEU A 19 -12.39 -9.86 -25.45
C LEU A 19 -12.67 -9.95 -23.95
N LEU A 20 -11.66 -10.17 -23.10
CA LEU A 20 -11.82 -10.17 -21.65
C LEU A 20 -11.87 -8.75 -21.06
N PHE A 21 -11.20 -7.78 -21.68
CA PHE A 21 -11.26 -6.37 -21.24
C PHE A 21 -12.64 -5.74 -21.43
N THR A 22 -13.34 -6.00 -22.54
CA THR A 22 -14.67 -5.41 -22.80
C THR A 22 -15.80 -5.97 -21.93
N LYS A 23 -15.58 -7.10 -21.23
CA LYS A 23 -16.57 -7.66 -20.29
C LYS A 23 -16.57 -6.94 -18.94
N ALA A 24 -15.49 -6.20 -18.61
CA ALA A 24 -15.41 -5.38 -17.42
C ALA A 24 -16.23 -4.08 -17.55
N ASP A 25 -16.21 -3.43 -18.72
CA ASP A 25 -16.99 -2.21 -19.00
C ASP A 25 -18.51 -2.45 -18.86
N LYS A 26 -19.00 -3.60 -19.34
CA LYS A 26 -20.41 -3.99 -19.23
C LYS A 26 -20.85 -4.33 -17.80
N LYS A 27 -19.96 -4.92 -16.99
CA LYS A 27 -20.21 -5.19 -15.56
C LYS A 27 -20.30 -3.90 -14.75
N MET A 28 -19.49 -2.90 -15.09
CA MET A 28 -19.53 -1.58 -14.45
C MET A 28 -20.84 -0.83 -14.76
N ALA A 29 -21.32 -0.93 -16.01
CA ALA A 29 -22.61 -0.36 -16.42
C ALA A 29 -23.82 -1.06 -15.78
N PHE A 30 -23.77 -2.38 -15.57
CA PHE A 30 -24.83 -3.15 -14.90
C PHE A 30 -24.90 -2.87 -13.40
N TRP A 31 -23.76 -2.70 -12.73
CA TRP A 31 -23.71 -2.25 -11.33
C TRP A 31 -24.25 -0.83 -11.19
N LYS A 32 -23.97 0.07 -12.13
CA LYS A 32 -24.51 1.44 -12.13
C LYS A 32 -26.05 1.49 -12.20
N SER A 33 -26.68 0.44 -12.74
CA SER A 33 -28.15 0.29 -12.82
C SER A 33 -28.78 -0.29 -11.54
N PHE A 34 -28.00 -0.98 -10.70
CA PHE A 34 -28.41 -1.43 -9.37
C PHE A 34 -27.86 -0.43 -8.37
N GLY A 35 -28.64 0.62 -8.08
CA GLY A 35 -28.24 1.82 -7.34
C GLY A 35 -27.51 1.57 -6.03
N LEU A 36 -26.21 1.29 -6.13
CA LEU A 36 -25.32 1.24 -4.98
C LEU A 36 -25.18 2.68 -4.49
N PRO A 37 -25.51 2.96 -3.23
CA PRO A 37 -25.31 4.30 -2.68
C PRO A 37 -23.83 4.64 -2.79
N VAL A 38 -23.51 5.56 -3.69
CA VAL A 38 -22.19 6.19 -3.75
C VAL A 38 -22.15 7.16 -2.59
N VAL A 39 -21.43 6.79 -1.53
CA VAL A 39 -21.06 7.72 -0.46
C VAL A 39 -20.23 8.81 -1.12
N ARG A 40 -20.80 10.01 -1.21
CA ARG A 40 -20.06 11.24 -1.54
C ARG A 40 -19.36 11.63 -0.25
N ALA A 41 -18.03 11.55 -0.21
CA ALA A 41 -17.29 12.36 0.75
C ALA A 41 -17.53 13.82 0.32
N ASP A 42 -17.99 14.67 1.24
CA ASP A 42 -18.25 16.09 0.95
C ASP A 42 -17.01 16.73 0.30
N ASP A 43 -17.16 17.23 -0.93
CA ASP A 43 -16.17 17.98 -1.70
C ASP A 43 -16.07 19.45 -1.22
N GLU A 44 -16.20 19.69 0.09
CA GLU A 44 -15.70 20.94 0.67
C GLU A 44 -14.19 20.76 0.87
N GLU A 45 -13.43 21.09 -0.18
CA GLU A 45 -11.98 20.97 -0.33
C GLU A 45 -11.19 21.85 0.65
N ALA A 46 -11.45 21.70 1.95
CA ALA A 46 -10.39 21.90 2.93
C ALA A 46 -9.44 20.72 2.75
N GLU A 47 -8.14 21.00 2.59
CA GLU A 47 -7.09 19.98 2.63
C GLU A 47 -7.19 19.25 3.97
N LEU A 48 -7.94 18.14 3.97
CA LEU A 48 -8.20 17.35 5.17
C LEU A 48 -6.94 16.56 5.49
N VAL A 49 -6.03 17.19 6.23
CA VAL A 49 -4.81 16.54 6.73
C VAL A 49 -5.19 15.62 7.89
N ASP A 50 -4.86 14.33 7.76
CA ASP A 50 -4.97 13.37 8.85
C ASP A 50 -4.03 13.76 10.01
N PRO A 51 -4.57 14.11 11.19
CA PRO A 51 -3.75 14.48 12.34
C PRO A 51 -2.78 13.37 12.77
N GLN A 52 -3.11 12.10 12.53
CA GLN A 52 -2.22 10.98 12.86
C GLN A 52 -0.94 11.02 12.04
N SER A 53 -1.04 11.35 10.74
CA SER A 53 0.11 11.40 9.83
C SER A 53 1.10 12.49 10.25
N ALA A 54 0.61 13.71 10.53
CA ALA A 54 1.42 14.81 11.04
C ALA A 54 2.09 14.48 12.39
N LEU A 55 1.37 13.80 13.29
CA LEU A 55 1.93 13.39 14.58
C LEU A 55 3.01 12.30 14.42
N ARG A 56 2.82 11.33 13.52
CA ARG A 56 3.83 10.30 13.24
C ARG A 56 5.13 10.92 12.73
N GLU A 57 5.07 11.89 11.81
CA GLU A 57 6.26 12.60 11.33
C GLU A 57 7.00 13.29 12.48
N SER A 58 6.28 13.97 13.37
CA SER A 58 6.89 14.61 14.54
C SER A 58 7.53 13.59 15.51
N CYS A 59 6.87 12.46 15.75
CA CYS A 59 7.33 11.41 16.65
C CYS A 59 8.53 10.63 16.12
N GLN A 60 8.64 10.46 14.80
CA GLN A 60 9.75 9.74 14.15
C GLN A 60 11.11 10.37 14.43
N THR A 61 11.17 11.70 14.59
CA THR A 61 12.42 12.44 14.86
C THR A 61 12.94 12.29 16.29
N LYS A 62 12.22 11.60 17.17
CA LYS A 62 12.70 11.33 18.53
C LYS A 62 13.80 10.27 18.48
N GLY A 63 14.96 10.56 19.07
CA GLY A 63 16.16 9.72 18.90
C GLY A 63 15.99 8.22 19.21
N HIS A 64 15.17 7.84 20.19
CA HIS A 64 14.91 6.41 20.45
C HIS A 64 14.11 5.75 19.31
N ILE A 65 13.05 6.42 18.83
CA ILE A 65 12.19 5.96 17.74
C ILE A 65 12.97 5.91 16.43
N GLU A 66 13.80 6.92 16.17
CA GLU A 66 14.71 6.97 15.02
C GLU A 66 15.69 5.79 15.03
N SER A 67 16.24 5.44 16.20
CA SER A 67 17.12 4.27 16.32
C SER A 67 16.40 2.95 16.00
N LEU A 68 15.14 2.80 16.43
CA LEU A 68 14.33 1.62 16.10
C LEU A 68 14.00 1.57 14.60
N TYR A 69 13.68 2.72 14.01
CA TYR A 69 13.49 2.83 12.56
C TYR A 69 14.74 2.41 11.78
N ASN A 70 15.93 2.84 12.21
CA ASN A 70 17.18 2.45 11.57
C ASN A 70 17.42 0.93 11.63
N LYS A 71 17.15 0.29 12.77
CA LYS A 71 17.23 -1.18 12.88
C LYS A 71 16.26 -1.89 11.92
N TYR A 72 15.03 -1.37 11.81
CA TYR A 72 14.04 -1.89 10.85
C TYR A 72 14.54 -1.75 9.40
N GLN A 73 15.14 -0.61 9.04
CA GLN A 73 15.73 -0.44 7.70
C GLN A 73 16.92 -1.36 7.45
N GLU A 74 17.81 -1.54 8.43
CA GLU A 74 18.92 -2.50 8.35
C GLU A 74 18.42 -3.94 8.12
N CYS A 75 17.30 -4.32 8.74
CA CYS A 75 16.65 -5.60 8.44
C CYS A 75 16.12 -5.65 7.01
N ASN A 76 15.41 -4.62 6.55
CA ASN A 76 14.86 -4.58 5.20
C ASN A 76 15.97 -4.71 4.15
N ASP A 77 17.07 -4.00 4.31
CA ASP A 77 18.22 -4.07 3.41
C ASP A 77 18.82 -5.48 3.38
N ARG A 78 18.93 -6.13 4.55
CA ARG A 78 19.42 -7.50 4.68
C ARG A 78 18.50 -8.53 4.04
N VAL A 79 17.18 -8.40 4.21
CA VAL A 79 16.18 -9.31 3.63
C VAL A 79 16.08 -9.12 2.12
N ASN A 80 16.05 -7.88 1.64
CA ASN A 80 16.00 -7.56 0.21
C ASN A 80 17.30 -7.93 -0.53
N GLY A 81 18.44 -7.94 0.16
CA GLY A 81 19.72 -8.39 -0.39
C GLY A 81 19.85 -9.91 -0.56
N ARG A 82 18.94 -10.72 -0.01
CA ARG A 82 19.00 -12.19 -0.07
C ARG A 82 18.04 -12.73 -1.13
N SER A 83 18.56 -13.60 -2.00
CA SER A 83 17.74 -14.24 -3.04
C SER A 83 16.81 -15.35 -2.52
N LYS A 84 17.16 -15.97 -1.38
CA LYS A 84 16.35 -16.98 -0.68
C LYS A 84 16.59 -16.86 0.83
N THR A 85 15.63 -16.31 1.54
CA THR A 85 15.66 -16.21 3.01
C THR A 85 14.28 -16.50 3.59
N THR A 86 14.23 -17.02 4.81
CA THR A 86 13.00 -17.18 5.62
C THR A 86 12.90 -16.09 6.70
N GLU A 87 13.87 -15.19 6.74
CA GLU A 87 13.91 -14.07 7.67
C GLU A 87 12.80 -13.05 7.35
N THR A 88 12.22 -12.46 8.40
CA THR A 88 11.17 -11.44 8.31
C THR A 88 11.47 -10.29 9.26
N CYS A 89 11.27 -9.05 8.83
CA CYS A 89 11.53 -7.84 9.65
C CYS A 89 10.36 -7.44 10.55
N VAL A 90 9.54 -8.41 10.95
CA VAL A 90 8.28 -8.16 11.69
C VAL A 90 8.56 -7.81 13.15
N GLU A 91 9.63 -8.37 13.74
CA GLU A 91 10.07 -8.02 15.09
C GLU A 91 10.47 -6.54 15.17
N GLU A 92 11.39 -6.11 14.31
CA GLU A 92 11.87 -4.73 14.28
C GLU A 92 10.77 -3.74 13.89
N LEU A 93 9.83 -4.18 13.03
CA LEU A 93 8.65 -3.38 12.70
C LEU A 93 7.77 -3.17 13.93
N PHE A 94 7.48 -4.22 14.72
CA PHE A 94 6.66 -4.08 15.91
C PHE A 94 7.34 -3.24 16.99
N ASP A 95 8.65 -3.37 17.17
CA ASP A 95 9.40 -2.52 18.10
C ASP A 95 9.26 -1.03 17.72
N TYR A 96 9.49 -0.70 16.45
CA TYR A 96 9.37 0.66 15.94
C TYR A 96 7.93 1.20 16.07
N VAL A 97 6.94 0.42 15.62
CA VAL A 97 5.53 0.85 15.62
C VAL A 97 5.00 1.00 17.04
N ALA A 98 5.38 0.12 17.97
CA ALA A 98 4.94 0.21 19.36
C ALA A 98 5.39 1.54 20.01
N GLU A 99 6.65 1.92 19.84
CA GLU A 99 7.16 3.17 20.40
C GLU A 99 6.64 4.41 19.66
N LEU A 100 6.49 4.31 18.33
CA LEU A 100 5.89 5.37 17.53
C LEU A 100 4.45 5.65 17.96
N ASP A 101 3.62 4.60 18.08
CA ASP A 101 2.23 4.74 18.47
C ASP A 101 2.11 5.13 19.96
N HIS A 102 3.02 4.71 20.84
CA HIS A 102 3.10 5.22 22.22
C HIS A 102 3.28 6.74 22.23
N CYS A 103 4.16 7.28 21.39
CA CYS A 103 4.32 8.72 21.22
C CYS A 103 3.06 9.42 20.70
N VAL A 104 2.43 8.87 19.65
CA VAL A 104 1.27 9.47 18.99
C VAL A 104 0.03 9.45 19.87
N ALA A 105 -0.18 8.37 20.64
CA ALA A 105 -1.36 8.16 21.48
C ALA A 105 -1.59 9.28 22.50
N HIS A 106 -0.52 9.93 22.98
CA HIS A 106 -0.62 11.05 23.93
C HIS A 106 -1.37 12.26 23.39
N SER A 107 -1.42 12.46 22.07
CA SER A 107 -1.96 13.68 21.46
C SER A 107 -3.02 13.43 20.40
N LEU A 108 -3.04 12.25 19.77
CA LEU A 108 -3.95 11.93 18.68
C LEU A 108 -5.43 12.11 19.05
N PHE A 109 -5.87 11.54 20.18
CA PHE A 109 -7.28 11.60 20.58
C PHE A 109 -7.77 13.01 20.92
N SER A 110 -6.87 13.95 21.21
CA SER A 110 -7.24 15.36 21.40
C SER A 110 -7.57 16.08 20.08
N LYS A 111 -7.17 15.51 18.94
CA LYS A 111 -7.37 16.08 17.59
C LYS A 111 -8.55 15.44 16.85
N LEU A 112 -9.03 14.30 17.33
CA LEU A 112 -10.18 13.60 16.76
C LEU A 112 -11.48 14.10 17.41
N LYS A 113 -12.52 14.31 16.59
CA LYS A 113 -13.86 14.70 17.04
C LYS A 113 -14.78 13.50 17.11
#